data_AF-A0AAD6XL77-F1
#
_entry.id   AF-A0AAD6XL77-F1
#
_cell.length_a   1.000
_cell.length_b   1.000
_cell.length_c   1.000
_cell.angle_alpha   90.00
_cell.angle_beta   90.00
_cell.angle_gamma   90.00
#
_symmetry.space_group_name_H-M   'P 1'
#
loop_
_entity.id
_entity.type
_entity.pdbx_description
1 polymer ?
#
loop_
_entity_poly.entity_id
_entity_poly.type
_entity_poly.pdbx_seq_one_letter_code
_entity_poly.pdbx_strand_id
1 'polypeptide(L)'
;MSQTLRAVAATAQRLQSASTTFLPQRRLIVPNGVSEPTGQLLKDLETLASAAHSAADSVLCSSILAGHSSESDDFADVSVWLGPGSYGKGNEQTVLNKLGLDSKGGRVSSVDLSAQCIPVTVNMESSTPQMADLSAQLANLKDLHCFLMHPTSGSDVIYSLIGKHANGWGGLVGIGTWSDD
;
A
#
# COMPACT_ATOMS: atom_id res chain seq x y z
N MET A 1 -0.61 -22.39 5.15
CA MET A 1 -0.31 -20.98 4.80
C MET A 1 -1.59 -20.37 4.28
N SER A 2 -2.13 -19.33 4.93
CA SER A 2 -3.39 -18.70 4.51
C SER A 2 -3.25 -18.08 3.12
N GLN A 3 -4.35 -17.96 2.38
CA GLN A 3 -4.41 -17.35 1.06
C GLN A 3 -3.81 -15.93 1.07
N THR A 4 -4.11 -15.15 2.12
CA THR A 4 -3.53 -13.85 2.42
C THR A 4 -2.01 -13.82 2.39
N LEU A 5 -1.35 -14.75 3.08
CA LEU A 5 0.11 -14.75 3.17
C LEU A 5 0.75 -15.04 1.81
N ARG A 6 0.05 -15.77 0.94
CA ARG A 6 0.51 -15.98 -0.45
C ARG A 6 0.35 -14.71 -1.27
N ALA A 7 -0.79 -14.03 -1.17
CA ALA A 7 -1.03 -12.79 -1.90
C ALA A 7 -0.07 -11.66 -1.48
N VAL A 8 0.19 -11.52 -0.17
CA VAL A 8 1.19 -10.57 0.35
C VAL A 8 2.60 -10.93 -0.15
N ALA A 9 2.97 -12.21 -0.14
CA ALA A 9 4.25 -12.65 -0.68
C ALA A 9 4.37 -12.40 -2.18
N ALA A 10 3.29 -12.59 -2.95
CA ALA A 10 3.23 -12.31 -4.38
C ALA A 10 3.40 -10.80 -4.66
N THR A 11 2.70 -9.95 -3.90
CA THR A 11 2.87 -8.49 -3.96
C THR A 11 4.31 -8.12 -3.67
N ALA A 12 4.87 -8.62 -2.56
CA ALA A 12 6.24 -8.30 -2.17
C ALA A 12 7.26 -8.77 -3.21
N GLN A 13 7.09 -9.97 -3.77
CA GLN A 13 7.96 -10.49 -4.84
C GLN A 13 7.89 -9.63 -6.10
N ARG A 14 6.69 -9.15 -6.47
CA ARG A 14 6.50 -8.32 -7.66
C ARG A 14 6.98 -6.87 -7.46
N LEU A 15 6.97 -6.40 -6.22
CA LEU A 15 7.55 -5.12 -5.80
C LEU A 15 9.04 -5.23 -5.45
N GLN A 16 9.59 -6.44 -5.37
CA GLN A 16 10.95 -6.64 -4.92
C GLN A 16 11.91 -5.99 -5.90
N SER A 17 12.69 -5.05 -5.39
CA SER A 17 13.75 -4.38 -6.13
C SER A 17 15.08 -4.66 -5.42
N ALA A 18 16.19 -4.41 -6.10
CA ALA A 18 17.51 -4.47 -5.47
C ALA A 18 17.67 -3.48 -4.30
N SER A 19 16.73 -2.55 -4.15
CA SER A 19 16.74 -1.45 -3.18
C SER A 19 15.80 -1.67 -1.99
N THR A 20 15.12 -2.81 -1.86
CA THR A 20 14.18 -3.08 -0.77
C THR A 20 14.38 -4.46 -0.14
N THR A 21 14.05 -4.55 1.15
CA THR A 21 13.98 -5.80 1.90
C THR A 21 12.54 -6.04 2.32
N PHE A 22 12.02 -7.24 2.00
CA PHE A 22 10.71 -7.68 2.48
C PHE A 22 10.88 -8.52 3.75
N LEU A 23 10.04 -8.24 4.74
CA LEU A 23 9.97 -8.92 6.03
C LEU A 23 8.65 -9.71 6.12
N PRO A 24 8.61 -10.99 5.71
CA PRO A 24 7.36 -11.73 5.53
C PRO A 24 6.51 -11.83 6.79
N GLN A 25 7.15 -12.05 7.95
CA GLN A 25 6.46 -12.21 9.24
C GLN A 25 5.74 -10.93 9.67
N ARG A 26 6.18 -9.78 9.17
CA ARG A 26 5.65 -8.45 9.50
C ARG A 26 4.82 -7.85 8.38
N ARG A 27 4.78 -8.50 7.21
CA ARG A 27 4.16 -7.98 5.97
C ARG A 27 4.62 -6.55 5.70
N LEU A 28 5.93 -6.34 5.82
CA LEU A 28 6.57 -5.02 5.80
C LEU A 28 7.67 -4.98 4.76
N ILE A 29 7.68 -3.93 3.93
CA ILE A 29 8.76 -3.59 3.01
C ILE A 29 9.55 -2.41 3.59
N VAL A 30 10.88 -2.55 3.62
CA VAL A 30 11.80 -1.49 4.08
C VAL A 30 12.86 -1.24 2.99
N PRO A 31 13.05 0.01 2.54
CA PRO A 31 14.15 0.38 1.66
C PRO A 31 15.52 0.10 2.28
N ASN A 32 16.48 -0.28 1.45
CA ASN A 32 17.86 -0.49 1.87
C ASN A 32 18.45 0.82 2.44
N GLY A 33 19.19 0.70 3.54
CA GLY A 33 19.76 1.85 4.26
C GLY A 33 18.76 2.61 5.14
N VAL A 34 17.49 2.19 5.21
CA VAL A 34 16.53 2.68 6.21
C VAL A 34 16.52 1.72 7.39
N SER A 35 16.66 2.24 8.60
CA SER A 35 16.51 1.44 9.81
C SER A 35 15.08 0.93 9.93
N GLU A 36 14.96 -0.36 10.23
CA GLU A 36 13.67 -1.00 10.47
C GLU A 36 12.91 -0.29 11.60
N PRO A 37 11.58 -0.09 11.46
CA PRO A 37 10.80 0.49 12.52
C PRO A 37 10.78 -0.45 13.73
N THR A 38 10.80 0.12 14.94
CA THR A 38 10.76 -0.65 16.20
C THR A 38 9.68 -0.11 17.14
N GLY A 39 9.36 -0.89 18.18
CA GLY A 39 8.42 -0.47 19.22
C GLY A 39 7.00 -0.28 18.72
N GLN A 40 6.37 0.85 19.07
CA GLN A 40 4.97 1.13 18.74
C GLN A 40 4.75 1.31 17.24
N LEU A 41 5.67 2.01 16.56
CA LEU A 41 5.57 2.25 15.12
C LEU A 41 5.47 0.95 14.31
N LEU A 42 6.25 -0.06 14.69
CA LEU A 42 6.17 -1.36 14.04
C LEU A 42 4.80 -2.00 14.22
N LYS A 43 4.27 -1.97 15.45
CA LYS A 43 2.94 -2.51 15.75
C LYS A 43 1.86 -1.76 14.97
N ASP A 44 2.00 -0.45 14.81
CA ASP A 44 1.06 0.37 14.06
C ASP A 44 1.05 -0.04 12.57
N LEU A 45 2.23 -0.29 11.96
CA LEU A 45 2.33 -0.76 10.58
C LEU A 45 1.79 -2.19 10.40
N GLU A 46 2.08 -3.09 11.33
CA GLU A 46 1.55 -4.46 11.33
C GLU A 46 0.02 -4.47 11.50
N THR A 47 -0.50 -3.60 12.36
CA THR A 47 -1.94 -3.41 12.58
C THR A 47 -2.58 -2.81 11.34
N LEU A 48 -1.96 -1.81 10.72
CA LEU A 48 -2.43 -1.19 9.48
C LEU A 48 -2.52 -2.21 8.34
N ALA A 49 -1.49 -3.03 8.12
CA ALA A 49 -1.53 -4.10 7.11
C ALA A 49 -2.62 -5.15 7.41
N SER A 50 -2.82 -5.49 8.69
CA SER A 50 -3.86 -6.42 9.10
C SER A 50 -5.26 -5.85 8.87
N ALA A 51 -5.49 -4.60 9.25
CA ALA A 51 -6.74 -3.88 9.05
C ALA A 51 -7.05 -3.70 7.56
N ALA A 52 -6.04 -3.38 6.74
CA ALA A 52 -6.19 -3.29 5.29
C ALA A 52 -6.69 -4.60 4.69
N HIS A 53 -6.06 -5.71 5.08
CA HIS A 53 -6.47 -7.01 4.63
C HIS A 53 -7.88 -7.41 5.11
N SER A 54 -8.21 -7.20 6.38
CA SER A 54 -9.55 -7.48 6.90
C SER A 54 -10.62 -6.60 6.26
N ALA A 55 -10.29 -5.35 5.93
CA ALA A 55 -11.18 -4.47 5.18
C ALA A 55 -11.39 -4.97 3.76
N ALA A 56 -10.32 -5.35 3.05
CA ALA A 56 -10.38 -5.91 1.70
C ALA A 56 -11.25 -7.17 1.64
N ASP A 57 -11.00 -8.13 2.55
CA ASP A 57 -11.80 -9.35 2.67
C ASP A 57 -13.30 -9.05 2.93
N SER A 58 -13.59 -8.02 3.75
CA SER A 58 -14.97 -7.65 4.08
C SER A 58 -15.76 -7.07 2.89
N VAL A 59 -15.06 -6.61 1.86
CA VAL A 59 -15.64 -6.06 0.64
C VAL A 59 -15.33 -6.92 -0.58
N LEU A 60 -14.91 -8.17 -0.38
CA LEU A 60 -14.65 -9.16 -1.44
C LEU A 60 -13.58 -8.71 -2.44
N CYS A 61 -12.54 -8.00 -1.98
CA CYS A 61 -11.35 -7.72 -2.77
C CYS A 61 -10.09 -8.22 -2.05
N SER A 62 -9.04 -8.48 -2.83
CA SER A 62 -7.75 -8.96 -2.33
C SER A 62 -6.84 -7.82 -1.81
N SER A 63 -7.03 -6.59 -2.33
CA SER A 63 -6.35 -5.37 -1.95
C SER A 63 -7.36 -4.23 -1.79
N ILE A 64 -7.32 -3.50 -0.68
CA ILE A 64 -8.14 -2.31 -0.46
C ILE A 64 -7.66 -1.13 -1.31
N LEU A 65 -6.36 -1.11 -1.66
CA LEU A 65 -5.81 -0.05 -2.49
C LEU A 65 -6.23 -0.19 -3.95
N ALA A 66 -6.12 -1.39 -4.50
CA ALA A 66 -6.62 -1.67 -5.85
C ALA A 66 -8.16 -1.73 -5.88
N GLY A 67 -8.79 -2.14 -4.77
CA GLY A 67 -10.23 -2.22 -4.62
C GLY A 67 -10.88 -3.09 -5.70
N HIS A 68 -12.07 -2.69 -6.14
CA HIS A 68 -12.81 -3.37 -7.21
C HIS A 68 -12.29 -3.03 -8.62
N SER A 69 -11.21 -2.25 -8.72
CA SER A 69 -10.61 -1.93 -10.02
C SER A 69 -9.62 -2.99 -10.50
N SER A 70 -9.17 -3.91 -9.65
CA SER A 70 -8.28 -5.01 -10.05
C SER A 70 -9.07 -6.16 -10.67
N GLU A 71 -8.54 -6.75 -11.73
CA GLU A 71 -9.11 -7.95 -12.38
C GLU A 71 -8.61 -9.27 -11.77
N SER A 72 -7.57 -9.22 -10.93
CA SER A 72 -7.00 -10.38 -10.24
C SER A 72 -7.02 -10.20 -8.73
N ASP A 73 -7.15 -11.35 -8.05
CA ASP A 73 -7.06 -11.51 -6.61
C ASP A 73 -5.72 -12.09 -6.12
N ASP A 74 -4.71 -12.09 -6.99
CA ASP A 74 -3.40 -12.67 -6.70
C ASP A 74 -2.54 -11.81 -5.74
N PHE A 75 -2.93 -10.55 -5.52
CA PHE A 75 -2.14 -9.56 -4.81
C PHE A 75 -2.90 -8.99 -3.61
N ALA A 76 -2.16 -8.66 -2.55
CA ALA A 76 -2.70 -8.02 -1.36
C ALA A 76 -1.90 -6.77 -0.97
N ASP A 77 -2.43 -5.98 -0.02
CA ASP A 77 -1.71 -4.84 0.52
C ASP A 77 -0.61 -5.26 1.49
N VAL A 78 0.51 -4.56 1.41
CA VAL A 78 1.70 -4.78 2.24
C VAL A 78 2.07 -3.45 2.89
N SER A 79 2.44 -3.48 4.17
CA SER A 79 2.92 -2.27 4.83
C SER A 79 4.29 -1.87 4.31
N VAL A 80 4.57 -0.57 4.35
CA VAL A 80 5.85 -0.01 3.92
C VAL A 80 6.35 1.01 4.94
N TRP A 81 7.66 1.02 5.18
CA TRP A 81 8.33 2.02 5.99
C TRP A 81 9.43 2.71 5.18
N LEU A 82 9.26 4.01 4.91
CA LEU A 82 10.19 4.82 4.13
C LEU A 82 11.24 5.53 5.00
N GLY A 83 10.98 5.62 6.31
CA GLY A 83 11.84 6.34 7.25
C GLY A 83 11.64 7.87 7.22
N PRO A 84 12.56 8.62 7.84
CA PRO A 84 12.57 10.08 7.78
C PRO A 84 12.74 10.58 6.34
N GLY A 85 12.07 11.69 6.00
CA GLY A 85 12.19 12.32 4.68
C GLY A 85 11.00 13.19 4.32
N SER A 86 10.93 13.55 3.03
CA SER A 86 9.86 14.36 2.44
C SER A 86 9.13 13.52 1.40
N TYR A 87 8.07 12.84 1.85
CA TYR A 87 7.28 11.92 1.02
C TYR A 87 5.80 12.32 0.97
N GLY A 88 5.49 13.59 1.25
CA GLY A 88 4.10 14.09 1.17
C GLY A 88 3.64 14.28 -0.26
N LYS A 89 2.35 14.58 -0.41
CA LYS A 89 1.70 14.85 -1.71
C LYS A 89 2.54 15.74 -2.61
N GLY A 90 2.72 15.34 -3.88
CA GLY A 90 3.62 15.96 -4.85
C GLY A 90 5.04 15.36 -4.88
N ASN A 91 5.37 14.41 -3.99
CA ASN A 91 6.65 13.69 -3.97
C ASN A 91 6.49 12.19 -4.27
N GLU A 92 5.46 11.82 -5.03
CA GLU A 92 5.14 10.42 -5.36
C GLU A 92 6.32 9.73 -6.06
N GLN A 93 7.01 10.45 -6.96
CA GLN A 93 8.21 9.93 -7.62
C GLN A 93 9.33 9.61 -6.63
N THR A 94 9.48 10.41 -5.58
CA THR A 94 10.47 10.19 -4.52
C THR A 94 10.13 8.93 -3.72
N VAL A 95 8.85 8.65 -3.48
CA VAL A 95 8.39 7.39 -2.86
C VAL A 95 8.75 6.19 -3.74
N LEU A 96 8.43 6.25 -5.04
CA LEU A 96 8.72 5.17 -5.98
C LEU A 96 10.22 4.91 -6.11
N ASN A 97 11.03 5.96 -6.22
CA ASN A 97 12.49 5.85 -6.26
C ASN A 97 13.03 5.22 -4.98
N LYS A 98 12.52 5.65 -3.81
CA LYS A 98 12.92 5.08 -2.52
C LYS A 98 12.62 3.58 -2.42
N LEU A 99 11.54 3.12 -3.05
CA LEU A 99 11.17 1.71 -3.14
C LEU A 99 11.87 0.96 -4.30
N GLY A 100 12.68 1.65 -5.10
CA GLY A 100 13.33 1.09 -6.28
C GLY A 100 12.35 0.70 -7.39
N LEU A 101 11.17 1.33 -7.42
CA LEU A 101 10.09 1.08 -8.38
C LEU A 101 10.14 2.04 -9.58
N ASP A 102 10.97 3.09 -9.51
CA ASP A 102 11.17 4.09 -10.56
C ASP A 102 11.67 3.48 -11.88
N SER A 103 12.47 2.42 -11.81
CA SER A 103 12.99 1.71 -12.98
C SER A 103 11.91 1.11 -13.89
N LYS A 104 10.67 0.95 -13.39
CA LYS A 104 9.53 0.48 -14.18
C LYS A 104 9.01 1.55 -15.15
N GLY A 105 9.41 2.81 -14.98
CA GLY A 105 8.84 3.95 -15.70
C GLY A 105 7.34 4.07 -15.44
N GLY A 106 6.68 5.03 -16.08
CA GLY A 106 5.22 5.06 -16.07
C GLY A 106 4.58 6.40 -15.75
N ARG A 107 3.25 6.40 -15.74
CA ARG A 107 2.44 7.56 -15.39
C ARG A 107 1.96 7.42 -13.96
N VAL A 108 2.30 8.42 -13.14
CA VAL A 108 1.77 8.56 -11.78
C VAL A 108 0.49 9.39 -11.82
N SER A 109 -0.55 8.92 -11.13
CA SER A 109 -1.81 9.64 -10.96
C SER A 109 -2.24 9.59 -9.50
N SER A 110 -2.78 10.70 -8.98
CA SER A 110 -3.37 10.72 -7.64
C SER A 110 -4.67 9.93 -7.61
N VAL A 111 -4.93 9.24 -6.50
CA VAL A 111 -6.20 8.57 -6.22
C VAL A 111 -6.87 9.33 -5.10
N ASP A 112 -8.12 9.75 -5.35
CA ASP A 112 -8.89 10.44 -4.32
C ASP A 112 -9.22 9.51 -3.16
N LEU A 113 -9.24 10.08 -1.96
CA LEU A 113 -9.65 9.40 -0.74
C LEU A 113 -11.07 9.85 -0.37
N SER A 114 -11.90 8.90 0.07
CA SER A 114 -13.20 9.19 0.64
C SER A 114 -13.07 9.98 1.96
N ALA A 115 -14.20 10.44 2.50
CA ALA A 115 -14.23 11.05 3.83
C ALA A 115 -13.71 10.10 4.93
N GLN A 116 -13.70 8.79 4.69
CA GLN A 116 -13.18 7.75 5.58
C GLN A 116 -11.71 7.43 5.30
N CYS A 117 -11.00 8.23 4.51
CA CYS A 117 -9.60 8.00 4.12
C CYS A 117 -9.37 6.70 3.31
N ILE A 118 -10.43 6.12 2.74
CA ILE A 118 -10.34 4.91 1.92
C ILE A 118 -10.24 5.33 0.44
N PRO A 119 -9.38 4.70 -0.37
CA PRO A 119 -9.32 4.96 -1.80
C PRO A 119 -10.69 4.77 -2.48
N VAL A 120 -11.05 5.68 -3.38
CA VAL A 120 -12.32 5.60 -4.16
C VAL A 120 -12.36 4.42 -5.14
N THR A 121 -11.28 3.65 -5.24
CA THR A 121 -11.23 2.37 -5.97
C THR A 121 -12.10 1.29 -5.33
N VAL A 122 -12.48 1.46 -4.07
CA VAL A 122 -13.44 0.58 -3.38
C VAL A 122 -14.86 1.09 -3.62
N ASN A 123 -15.52 0.54 -4.62
CA ASN A 123 -16.92 0.89 -4.94
C ASN A 123 -17.93 0.17 -4.03
N MET A 124 -18.14 0.69 -2.82
CA MET A 124 -19.14 0.15 -1.88
C MET A 124 -20.01 1.27 -1.28
N GLU A 125 -21.32 1.07 -1.29
CA GLU A 125 -22.30 2.04 -0.75
C GLU A 125 -22.44 1.98 0.78
N SER A 126 -22.05 0.85 1.40
CA SER A 126 -22.21 0.62 2.84
C SER A 126 -20.89 0.30 3.54
N SER A 127 -20.68 0.94 4.70
CA SER A 127 -19.46 0.78 5.48
C SER A 127 -19.50 -0.48 6.35
N THR A 128 -18.45 -1.31 6.29
CA THR A 128 -18.28 -2.47 7.18
C THR A 128 -17.50 -2.08 8.45
N PRO A 129 -17.64 -2.83 9.56
CA PRO A 129 -16.83 -2.60 10.76
C PRO A 129 -15.31 -2.65 10.49
N GLN A 130 -14.87 -3.50 9.56
CA GLN A 130 -13.47 -3.65 9.18
C GLN A 130 -12.96 -2.43 8.41
N MET A 131 -13.79 -1.85 7.52
CA MET A 131 -13.44 -0.58 6.86
C MET A 131 -13.40 0.58 7.87
N ALA A 132 -14.28 0.58 8.88
CA ALA A 132 -14.23 1.58 9.95
C ALA A 132 -12.96 1.45 10.80
N ASP A 133 -12.50 0.24 11.10
CA ASP A 133 -11.24 0.00 11.80
C ASP A 133 -10.03 0.48 10.97
N LEU A 134 -9.97 0.10 9.69
CA LEU A 134 -8.94 0.62 8.78
C LEU A 134 -8.95 2.15 8.71
N SER A 135 -10.14 2.75 8.56
CA SER A 135 -10.32 4.21 8.55
C SER A 135 -9.76 4.86 9.82
N ALA A 136 -10.00 4.27 10.99
CA ALA A 136 -9.47 4.74 12.25
C ALA A 136 -7.93 4.64 12.31
N GLN A 137 -7.33 3.58 11.76
CA GLN A 137 -5.87 3.47 11.64
C GLN A 137 -5.30 4.56 10.72
N LEU A 138 -5.95 4.79 9.58
CA LEU A 138 -5.53 5.79 8.59
C LEU A 138 -5.68 7.23 9.10
N ALA A 139 -6.70 7.51 9.90
CA ALA A 139 -6.91 8.83 10.52
C ALA A 139 -5.78 9.22 11.49
N ASN A 140 -4.99 8.26 11.98
CA ASN A 140 -3.82 8.54 12.83
C ASN A 140 -2.61 9.04 12.03
N LEU A 141 -2.62 8.88 10.70
CA LEU A 141 -1.56 9.33 9.82
C LEU A 141 -1.76 10.78 9.41
N LYS A 142 -0.69 11.56 9.42
CA LYS A 142 -0.70 12.94 8.90
C LYS A 142 -0.33 12.96 7.41
N ASP A 143 -0.76 14.00 6.69
CA ASP A 143 -0.41 14.20 5.28
C ASP A 143 -0.70 12.96 4.40
N LEU A 144 -1.79 12.26 4.72
CA LEU A 144 -2.21 11.04 4.04
C LEU A 144 -2.58 11.34 2.59
N HIS A 145 -2.02 10.56 1.66
CA HIS A 145 -2.36 10.64 0.25
C HIS A 145 -2.26 9.26 -0.39
N CYS A 146 -3.05 9.05 -1.44
CA CYS A 146 -3.04 7.84 -2.25
C CYS A 146 -2.72 8.20 -3.69
N PHE A 147 -1.94 7.36 -4.34
CA PHE A 147 -1.60 7.49 -5.75
C PHE A 147 -1.39 6.11 -6.35
N LEU A 148 -1.44 6.05 -7.66
CA LEU A 148 -1.12 4.87 -8.43
C LEU A 148 -0.06 5.20 -9.49
N MET A 149 0.66 4.18 -9.91
CA MET A 149 1.61 4.24 -11.02
C MET A 149 1.25 3.14 -12.02
N HIS A 150 0.98 3.56 -13.26
CA HIS A 150 0.87 2.68 -14.41
C HIS A 150 2.25 2.52 -15.05
N PRO A 151 2.88 1.34 -14.99
CA PRO A 151 4.16 1.10 -15.63
C PRO A 151 4.08 1.33 -17.13
N THR A 152 5.20 1.63 -17.78
CA THR A 152 5.26 1.79 -19.24
C THR A 152 4.98 0.48 -19.99
N SER A 153 5.15 -0.66 -19.32
CA SER A 153 4.89 -1.98 -19.88
C SER A 153 4.37 -2.93 -18.81
N GLY A 154 3.39 -3.76 -19.18
CA GLY A 154 2.78 -4.76 -18.30
C GLY A 154 1.43 -4.30 -17.76
N SER A 155 0.71 -5.25 -17.17
CA SER A 155 -0.66 -5.07 -16.66
C SER A 155 -0.72 -4.66 -15.18
N ASP A 156 0.42 -4.61 -14.49
CA ASP A 156 0.43 -4.37 -13.05
C ASP A 156 0.36 -2.87 -12.75
N VAL A 157 -0.67 -2.42 -12.04
CA VAL A 157 -0.77 -1.06 -11.51
C VAL A 157 -0.31 -1.07 -10.05
N ILE A 158 0.65 -0.22 -9.70
CA ILE A 158 1.15 -0.12 -8.32
C ILE A 158 0.36 0.96 -7.60
N TYR A 159 -0.31 0.58 -6.53
CA TYR A 159 -1.01 1.50 -5.64
C TYR A 159 -0.18 1.79 -4.40
N SER A 160 -0.15 3.06 -3.98
CA SER A 160 0.58 3.50 -2.80
C SER A 160 -0.29 4.46 -1.99
N LEU A 161 -0.43 4.16 -0.70
CA LEU A 161 -1.09 5.01 0.28
C LEU A 161 -0.08 5.34 1.37
N ILE A 162 0.32 6.61 1.42
CA ILE A 162 1.47 7.05 2.20
C ILE A 162 1.03 8.15 3.17
N GLY A 163 1.47 8.01 4.42
CA GLY A 163 1.22 8.96 5.48
C GLY A 163 2.42 9.14 6.40
N LYS A 164 2.37 10.21 7.18
CA LYS A 164 3.42 10.60 8.11
C LYS A 164 3.10 10.09 9.51
N HIS A 165 4.04 9.33 10.05
CA HIS A 165 4.11 8.92 11.45
C HIS A 165 4.96 9.91 12.27
N ALA A 166 5.09 9.67 13.57
CA ALA A 166 5.81 10.56 14.50
C ALA A 166 7.26 10.85 14.08
N ASN A 167 7.97 9.88 13.49
CA ASN A 167 9.41 9.94 13.20
C ASN A 167 9.76 9.59 11.73
N GLY A 168 8.78 9.60 10.82
CA GLY A 168 9.03 9.27 9.42
C GLY A 168 7.74 8.97 8.65
N TRP A 169 7.88 8.30 7.51
CA TRP A 169 6.78 8.03 6.60
C TRP A 169 6.61 6.54 6.38
N GLY A 170 5.36 6.11 6.25
CA GLY A 170 4.98 4.74 6.01
C GLY A 170 3.55 4.66 5.53
N GLY A 171 3.06 3.44 5.34
CA GLY A 171 1.70 3.22 4.88
C GLY A 171 1.56 1.86 4.23
N LEU A 172 0.83 1.81 3.12
CA LEU A 172 0.50 0.60 2.37
C LEU A 172 0.92 0.72 0.92
N VAL A 173 1.32 -0.41 0.35
CA VAL A 173 1.56 -0.59 -1.09
C VAL A 173 0.86 -1.86 -1.55
N GLY A 174 0.24 -1.81 -2.71
CA GLY A 174 -0.53 -2.90 -3.30
C GLY A 174 -0.32 -2.95 -4.81
N ILE A 175 -0.70 -4.07 -5.42
CA ILE A 175 -0.71 -4.23 -6.87
C ILE A 175 -2.14 -4.58 -7.29
N GLY A 176 -2.65 -3.91 -8.30
CA GLY A 176 -3.80 -4.36 -9.06
C GLY A 176 -3.37 -4.80 -10.46
N THR A 177 -4.16 -5.65 -11.12
CA THR A 177 -3.93 -5.98 -12.53
C THR A 177 -5.00 -5.35 -13.39
N TRP A 178 -4.57 -4.68 -14.46
CA TRP A 178 -5.39 -4.14 -15.52
C TRP A 178 -4.97 -4.75 -16.84
N SER A 179 -5.91 -5.37 -17.53
CA SER A 179 -5.80 -5.62 -18.96
C SER A 179 -6.11 -4.28 -19.65
N ASP A 180 -5.07 -3.56 -20.08
CA ASP A 180 -5.28 -2.59 -21.14
C ASP A 180 -5.61 -3.39 -22.42
N ASP A 181 -6.81 -3.18 -22.99
CA ASP A 181 -7.19 -3.63 -24.35
C ASP A 181 -6.25 -3.06 -25.42
#